data_AF-A0A848TD78-F1
#
_entry.id   AF-A0A848TD78-F1
#
_cell.length_a   1.000
_cell.length_b   1.000
_cell.length_c   1.000
_cell.angle_alpha   90.00
_cell.angle_beta   90.00
_cell.angle_gamma   90.00
#
_symmetry.space_group_name_H-M   'P 1'
#
loop_
_entity.id
_entity.type
_entity.pdbx_description
1 polymer ?
#
loop_
_entity_poly.entity_id
_entity_poly.type
_entity_poly.pdbx_seq_one_letter_code
_entity_poly.pdbx_strand_id
1 'polypeptide(L)'
;IALGTGAVWGQPMWGTWWAWDPRLTSFLILFLFYLGYIALWAAIEDPDTAADLTSVLCLVGSVFALLSRYAVNFWNQGLHQGATLSLDKEENISDVFWLPLLVSIAGFVLLFIALVLLRTRTEIRARRIHALETRERMA
;
A
#
# COMPACT_ATOMS: atom_id res chain seq x y z
N ILE A 1 1.99 -9.79 6.72
CA ILE A 1 0.72 -10.26 7.32
C ILE A 1 -0.24 -10.71 6.22
N ALA A 2 -0.74 -9.81 5.36
CA ALA A 2 -1.77 -10.12 4.36
C ALA A 2 -1.49 -11.33 3.44
N LEU A 3 -0.26 -11.51 2.94
CA LEU A 3 0.11 -12.69 2.13
C LEU A 3 -0.08 -14.01 2.92
N GLY A 4 0.42 -14.05 4.15
CA GLY A 4 0.34 -15.26 4.99
C GLY A 4 -1.09 -15.54 5.47
N THR A 5 -1.77 -14.53 6.02
CA THR A 5 -3.17 -14.69 6.48
C THR A 5 -4.12 -14.95 5.31
N GLY A 6 -3.85 -14.36 4.14
CA GLY A 6 -4.60 -14.61 2.91
C GLY A 6 -4.43 -16.04 2.41
N ALA A 7 -3.21 -16.60 2.46
CA ALA A 7 -2.97 -18.00 2.10
C ALA A 7 -3.70 -18.96 3.04
N VAL A 8 -3.69 -18.70 4.35
CA VAL A 8 -4.43 -19.48 5.36
C VAL A 8 -5.93 -19.47 5.09
N TRP A 9 -6.49 -18.32 4.71
CA TRP A 9 -7.89 -18.22 4.34
C TRP A 9 -8.20 -18.83 2.96
N GLY A 10 -7.25 -18.76 2.02
CA GLY A 10 -7.42 -19.28 0.66
C GLY A 10 -7.58 -20.80 0.60
N GLN A 11 -6.89 -21.55 1.46
CA GLN A 11 -6.98 -23.02 1.47
C GLN A 11 -8.41 -23.54 1.68
N PRO A 12 -9.18 -23.14 2.71
CA PRO A 12 -10.55 -23.62 2.90
C PRO A 12 -11.53 -23.06 1.86
N MET A 13 -11.26 -21.89 1.28
CA MET A 13 -12.20 -21.22 0.36
C MET A 13 -12.04 -21.64 -1.10
N TRP A 14 -10.82 -21.91 -1.54
CA TRP A 14 -10.49 -22.20 -2.94
C TRP A 14 -9.72 -23.50 -3.13
N GLY A 15 -9.43 -24.24 -2.06
CA GLY A 15 -8.68 -25.49 -2.12
C GLY A 15 -7.18 -25.33 -2.36
N THR A 16 -6.65 -24.10 -2.35
CA THR A 16 -5.23 -23.80 -2.54
C THR A 16 -4.76 -22.64 -1.68
N TRP A 17 -3.51 -22.69 -1.23
CA TRP A 17 -2.85 -21.62 -0.47
C TRP A 17 -2.45 -20.44 -1.35
N TRP A 18 -2.24 -20.69 -2.65
CA TRP A 18 -1.77 -19.68 -3.59
C TRP A 18 -2.21 -20.00 -5.01
N ALA A 19 -2.49 -18.95 -5.78
CA ALA A 19 -2.66 -19.01 -7.23
C ALA A 19 -1.74 -17.97 -7.87
N TRP A 20 -1.18 -18.32 -9.02
CA TRP A 20 -0.28 -17.43 -9.77
C TRP A 20 -1.03 -16.50 -10.72
N ASP A 21 -2.20 -16.02 -10.30
CA ASP A 21 -2.96 -15.06 -11.09
C ASP A 21 -2.33 -13.65 -11.02
N PRO A 22 -2.67 -12.76 -11.97
CA PRO A 22 -2.06 -11.43 -12.03
C PRO A 22 -2.34 -10.57 -10.79
N ARG A 23 -3.47 -10.77 -10.07
CA ARG A 23 -3.79 -9.99 -8.87
C ARG A 23 -2.89 -10.37 -7.71
N LEU A 24 -2.80 -11.67 -7.41
CA LEU A 24 -1.96 -12.20 -6.33
C LEU A 24 -0.47 -11.99 -6.62
N THR A 25 -0.04 -12.22 -7.86
CA THR A 25 1.36 -12.01 -8.26
C THR A 25 1.76 -10.54 -8.15
N SER A 26 0.90 -9.60 -8.58
CA SER A 26 1.15 -8.16 -8.39
C SER A 26 1.26 -7.78 -6.90
N PHE A 27 0.44 -8.39 -6.04
CA PHE A 27 0.50 -8.15 -4.60
C PHE A 27 1.78 -8.71 -3.95
N LEU A 28 2.28 -9.86 -4.40
CA LEU A 28 3.58 -10.38 -3.99
C LEU A 28 4.71 -9.44 -4.42
N ILE A 29 4.68 -8.93 -5.66
CA ILE A 29 5.66 -7.97 -6.15
C ILE A 29 5.62 -6.69 -5.30
N LEU A 30 4.43 -6.14 -5.00
CA LEU A 30 4.28 -4.99 -4.09
C LEU A 30 4.91 -5.24 -2.73
N PHE A 31 4.75 -6.45 -2.18
CA PHE A 31 5.40 -6.81 -0.92
C PHE A 31 6.93 -6.78 -1.03
N LEU A 32 7.50 -7.28 -2.12
CA LEU A 32 8.94 -7.18 -2.38
C LEU A 32 9.40 -5.74 -2.56
N PHE A 33 8.63 -4.89 -3.25
CA PHE A 33 8.89 -3.45 -3.34
C PHE A 33 8.87 -2.79 -1.96
N TYR A 34 7.94 -3.18 -1.09
CA TYR A 34 7.86 -2.66 0.27
C TYR A 34 9.09 -3.06 1.11
N LEU A 35 9.55 -4.31 1.02
CA LEU A 35 10.80 -4.73 1.65
C LEU A 35 12.00 -4.00 1.05
N GLY A 36 12.04 -3.84 -0.27
CA GLY A 36 13.07 -3.09 -0.98
C GLY A 36 13.12 -1.63 -0.55
N TYR A 37 11.96 -1.00 -0.33
CA TYR A 37 11.87 0.36 0.20
C TYR A 37 12.52 0.47 1.58
N ILE A 38 12.18 -0.44 2.51
CA ILE A 38 12.75 -0.44 3.87
C ILE A 38 14.26 -0.67 3.81
N ALA A 39 14.71 -1.65 3.02
CA ALA A 39 16.12 -1.97 2.87
C ALA A 39 16.90 -0.79 2.27
N LEU A 40 16.38 -0.17 1.23
CA LEU A 40 17.02 0.97 0.56
C LEU A 40 17.08 2.20 1.45
N TRP A 41 15.99 2.51 2.17
CA TRP A 41 15.98 3.61 3.14
C TRP A 41 16.99 3.40 4.27
N ALA A 42 17.17 2.16 4.72
CA ALA A 42 18.11 1.84 5.80
C ALA A 42 19.58 1.77 5.34
N ALA A 43 19.84 1.51 4.05
CA ALA A 43 21.18 1.31 3.52
C ALA A 43 21.88 2.62 3.09
N ILE A 44 21.12 3.67 2.81
CA ILE A 44 21.66 4.96 2.35
C ILE A 44 21.78 5.91 3.54
N GLU A 45 23.00 6.37 3.81
CA GLU A 45 23.29 7.28 4.94
C GLU A 45 22.77 8.70 4.70
N ASP A 46 22.89 9.21 3.47
CA ASP A 46 22.40 10.54 3.12
C ASP A 46 20.87 10.54 3.00
N PRO A 47 20.14 11.25 3.88
CA PRO A 47 18.68 11.16 3.92
C PRO A 47 17.98 11.67 2.66
N ASP A 48 18.57 12.65 1.97
CA ASP A 48 17.97 13.22 0.76
C ASP A 48 18.15 12.25 -0.43
N THR A 49 19.34 11.64 -0.58
CA THR A 49 19.57 10.56 -1.56
C THR A 49 18.67 9.35 -1.29
N ALA A 50 18.52 8.96 -0.01
CA ALA A 50 17.61 7.88 0.37
C ALA A 50 16.17 8.19 -0.05
N ALA A 51 15.71 9.43 0.17
CA ALA A 51 14.39 9.88 -0.23
C ALA A 51 14.21 9.87 -1.75
N ASP A 52 15.17 10.35 -2.53
CA ASP A 52 15.09 10.37 -3.98
C ASP A 52 14.99 8.95 -4.55
N LEU A 53 15.89 8.04 -4.16
CA LEU A 53 15.92 6.68 -4.67
C LEU A 53 14.66 5.88 -4.27
N THR A 54 14.22 6.02 -3.02
CA THR A 54 13.02 5.35 -2.55
C THR A 54 11.74 5.93 -3.15
N SER A 55 11.72 7.22 -3.52
CA SER A 55 10.59 7.83 -4.24
C SER A 55 10.37 7.20 -5.63
N VAL A 56 11.46 6.98 -6.37
CA VAL A 56 11.42 6.29 -7.67
C VAL A 56 10.91 4.86 -7.49
N LEU A 57 11.42 4.15 -6.49
CA LEU A 57 10.97 2.81 -6.16
C LEU A 57 9.46 2.78 -5.84
N CYS A 58 8.95 3.76 -5.07
CA CYS A 58 7.53 3.89 -4.77
C CYS A 58 6.68 4.17 -6.01
N LEU A 59 7.15 5.03 -6.93
CA LEU A 59 6.44 5.32 -8.18
C LEU A 59 6.32 4.06 -9.04
N VAL A 60 7.41 3.31 -9.21
CA VAL A 60 7.40 2.04 -9.94
C VAL A 60 6.51 1.00 -9.24
N GLY A 61 6.63 0.87 -7.92
CA GLY A 61 5.80 -0.03 -7.11
C GLY A 61 4.31 0.26 -7.25
N SER A 62 3.92 1.54 -7.30
CA SER A 62 2.51 1.95 -7.43
C SER A 62 1.83 1.42 -8.70
N VAL A 63 2.60 1.17 -9.77
CA VAL A 63 2.09 0.52 -10.98
C VAL A 63 1.52 -0.86 -10.68
N PHE A 64 2.17 -1.65 -9.81
CA PHE A 64 1.69 -2.97 -9.42
C PHE A 64 0.44 -2.91 -8.54
N ALA A 65 0.22 -1.81 -7.79
CA ALA A 65 -1.03 -1.60 -7.06
C ALA A 65 -2.20 -1.40 -8.02
N LEU A 66 -2.00 -0.58 -9.05
CA LEU A 66 -2.99 -0.39 -10.12
C LEU A 66 -3.22 -1.69 -10.91
N LEU A 67 -2.14 -2.39 -11.28
CA LEU A 67 -2.22 -3.66 -11.97
C LEU A 67 -3.00 -4.69 -11.14
N SER A 68 -2.75 -4.80 -9.84
CA SER A 68 -3.49 -5.70 -8.95
C SER A 68 -4.99 -5.37 -8.93
N ARG A 69 -5.36 -4.09 -8.84
CA ARG A 69 -6.77 -3.65 -8.82
C ARG A 69 -7.48 -3.96 -10.13
N TYR A 70 -6.85 -3.64 -11.25
CA TYR A 70 -7.48 -3.71 -12.57
C TYR A 70 -7.19 -4.99 -13.34
N ALA A 71 -6.35 -5.89 -12.80
CA ALA A 71 -6.00 -7.17 -13.40
C ALA A 71 -7.22 -7.95 -13.91
N VAL A 72 -8.32 -7.92 -13.16
CA VAL A 72 -9.58 -8.61 -13.53
C VAL A 72 -10.19 -8.11 -14.84
N ASN A 73 -9.98 -6.84 -15.19
CA ASN A 73 -10.52 -6.25 -16.42
C ASN A 73 -9.68 -6.62 -17.66
N PHE A 74 -8.41 -6.98 -17.46
CA PHE A 74 -7.47 -7.31 -18.54
C PHE A 74 -7.33 -8.82 -18.71
N TRP A 75 -7.36 -9.56 -17.59
CA TRP A 75 -7.26 -11.00 -17.52
C TRP A 75 -8.46 -11.52 -16.73
N ASN A 76 -9.41 -12.15 -17.42
CA ASN A 76 -10.51 -12.91 -16.84
C ASN A 76 -10.00 -14.23 -16.21
N GLN A 77 -9.03 -14.11 -15.31
CA GLN A 77 -8.34 -15.22 -14.64
C GLN A 77 -8.30 -14.98 -13.13
N GLY A 78 -8.34 -16.08 -12.39
CA GLY A 78 -8.16 -16.08 -10.94
C GLY A 78 -9.38 -16.59 -10.18
N LEU A 79 -9.21 -16.65 -8.85
CA LEU A 79 -10.20 -17.18 -7.91
C LEU A 79 -11.07 -16.07 -7.30
N HIS A 80 -10.86 -14.85 -7.74
CA HIS A 80 -11.47 -13.67 -7.14
C HIS A 80 -12.73 -13.25 -7.87
N GLN A 81 -13.73 -12.83 -7.09
CA GLN A 81 -14.92 -12.16 -7.60
C GLN A 81 -14.59 -10.83 -8.32
N GLY A 82 -15.56 -10.36 -9.10
CA GLY A 82 -15.55 -9.06 -9.77
C GLY A 82 -15.51 -7.87 -8.82
N ALA A 83 -15.64 -6.66 -9.38
CA ALA A 83 -15.57 -5.44 -8.59
C ALA A 83 -16.83 -5.25 -7.72
N THR A 84 -16.64 -5.10 -6.41
CA THR A 84 -17.73 -4.82 -5.45
C THR A 84 -18.44 -3.49 -5.69
N LEU A 85 -17.68 -2.48 -6.12
CA LEU A 85 -18.19 -1.18 -6.56
C LEU A 85 -18.23 -1.20 -8.09
N SER A 86 -19.32 -1.73 -8.66
CA SER A 86 -19.60 -1.68 -10.09
C SER A 86 -20.45 -0.46 -10.44
N LEU A 87 -20.36 0.02 -11.68
CA LEU A 87 -21.33 0.98 -12.23
C LEU A 87 -22.58 0.25 -12.79
N ASP A 88 -22.51 -1.08 -12.87
CA ASP A 88 -23.64 -1.94 -13.19
C ASP A 88 -24.59 -2.03 -11.97
N LYS A 89 -25.90 -1.96 -12.23
CA LYS A 89 -26.94 -2.08 -11.21
C LYS A 89 -27.22 -3.52 -10.81
N GLU A 90 -26.89 -4.50 -11.65
CA GLU A 90 -27.16 -5.92 -11.38
C GLU A 90 -26.00 -6.58 -10.60
N GLU A 91 -24.77 -6.13 -10.82
CA GLU A 91 -23.56 -6.62 -10.12
C GLU A 91 -23.03 -5.61 -9.08
N ASN A 92 -23.90 -5.13 -8.19
CA ASN A 92 -23.51 -4.21 -7.13
C ASN A 92 -23.61 -4.82 -5.72
N ILE A 93 -22.90 -4.21 -4.79
CA ILE A 93 -23.04 -4.53 -3.37
C ILE A 93 -24.47 -4.24 -2.90
N SER A 94 -25.01 -5.08 -2.02
CA SER A 94 -26.31 -4.84 -1.39
C SER A 94 -26.33 -3.49 -0.65
N ASP A 95 -27.44 -2.76 -0.77
CA ASP A 95 -27.67 -1.45 -0.16
C ASP A 95 -27.39 -1.42 1.35
N VAL A 96 -27.60 -2.54 2.05
CA VAL A 96 -27.35 -2.66 3.50
C VAL A 96 -25.87 -2.43 3.85
N PHE A 97 -24.94 -2.76 2.94
CA PHE A 97 -23.51 -2.60 3.15
C PHE A 97 -22.94 -1.30 2.58
N TRP A 98 -23.74 -0.54 1.81
CA TRP A 98 -23.29 0.68 1.15
C TRP A 98 -22.78 1.73 2.14
N LEU A 99 -23.59 2.06 3.15
CA LEU A 99 -23.21 3.06 4.15
C LEU A 99 -22.01 2.61 5.02
N PRO A 100 -21.97 1.37 5.57
CA PRO A 100 -20.79 0.87 6.26
C PRO A 100 -19.50 0.93 5.42
N LEU A 101 -19.59 0.62 4.12
CA LEU A 101 -18.47 0.70 3.19
C LEU A 101 -17.95 2.14 3.07
N LEU A 102 -18.84 3.10 2.82
CA LEU A 102 -18.45 4.52 2.68
C LEU A 102 -17.83 5.08 3.95
N VAL A 103 -18.40 4.76 5.12
CA VAL A 103 -17.85 5.17 6.42
C VAL A 103 -16.45 4.59 6.62
N SER A 104 -16.25 3.33 6.25
CA SER A 104 -14.95 2.67 6.35
C SER A 104 -13.91 3.30 5.42
N ILE A 105 -14.27 3.55 4.15
CA ILE A 105 -13.40 4.22 3.18
C ILE A 105 -13.01 5.60 3.69
N ALA A 106 -13.99 6.42 4.11
CA ALA A 106 -13.72 7.75 4.66
C ALA A 106 -12.82 7.68 5.89
N GLY A 107 -13.08 6.74 6.81
CA GLY A 107 -12.25 6.50 7.99
C GLY A 107 -10.80 6.17 7.64
N PHE A 108 -10.56 5.26 6.69
CA PHE A 108 -9.21 4.91 6.25
C PHE A 108 -8.50 6.07 5.53
N VAL A 109 -9.21 6.85 4.71
CA VAL A 109 -8.65 8.04 4.04
C VAL A 109 -8.26 9.10 5.06
N LEU A 110 -9.13 9.40 6.02
CA LEU A 110 -8.84 10.35 7.09
C LEU A 110 -7.69 9.87 7.97
N LEU A 111 -7.64 8.57 8.30
CA LEU A 111 -6.53 7.98 9.02
C LEU A 111 -5.21 8.12 8.24
N PHE A 112 -5.21 7.83 6.93
CA PHE A 112 -4.04 8.00 6.08
C PHE A 112 -3.55 9.45 6.09
N ILE A 113 -4.45 10.43 5.87
CA ILE A 113 -4.10 11.85 5.90
C ILE A 113 -3.53 12.25 7.27
N ALA A 114 -4.17 11.82 8.36
CA ALA A 114 -3.70 12.10 9.71
C ALA A 114 -2.29 11.55 9.95
N LEU A 115 -2.01 10.32 9.53
CA LEU A 115 -0.68 9.70 9.66
C LEU A 115 0.37 10.42 8.81
N VAL A 116 0.05 10.84 7.59
CA VAL A 116 0.94 11.63 6.74
C VAL A 116 1.28 12.96 7.41
N LEU A 117 0.27 13.71 7.87
CA LEU A 117 0.48 14.99 8.55
C LEU A 117 1.31 14.85 9.83
N LEU A 118 1.03 13.81 10.63
CA LEU A 118 1.82 13.50 11.83
C LEU A 118 3.27 13.21 11.48
N ARG A 119 3.52 12.36 10.47
CA ARG A 119 4.88 12.01 10.00
C ARG A 119 5.64 13.21 9.47
N THR A 120 5.01 14.04 8.63
CA THR A 120 5.63 15.27 8.12
C THR A 120 5.97 16.23 9.27
N ARG A 121 5.07 16.37 10.26
CA ARG A 121 5.34 17.22 11.43
C ARG A 121 6.50 16.69 12.27
N THR A 122 6.59 15.38 12.49
CA THR A 122 7.71 14.78 13.23
C THR A 122 9.02 14.95 12.47
N GLU A 123 9.02 14.81 11.15
CA GLU A 123 10.21 14.96 10.30
C GLU A 123 10.73 16.40 10.31
N ILE A 124 9.84 17.39 10.13
CA ILE A 124 10.20 18.82 10.21
C ILE A 124 10.82 19.16 11.57
N ARG A 125 10.27 18.59 12.66
CA ARG A 125 10.81 18.81 14.01
C ARG A 125 12.18 18.18 14.19
N ALA A 126 12.38 16.95 13.72
CA ALA A 126 13.66 16.26 13.78
C ALA A 126 14.75 17.05 13.02
N ARG A 127 14.46 17.50 11.79
CA ARG A 127 15.37 18.34 10.99
C ARG A 127 15.72 19.66 11.68
N ARG A 128 14.74 20.30 12.34
CA ARG A 128 14.97 21.55 13.11
C ARG A 128 15.87 21.34 14.32
N ILE A 129 15.67 20.25 15.07
CA ILE A 129 16.51 19.92 16.24
C ILE A 129 17.95 19.68 15.78
N HIS A 130 18.15 18.86 14.76
CA HIS A 130 19.47 18.59 14.20
C HIS A 130 20.19 19.88 13.75
N ALA A 131 19.48 20.78 13.05
CA ALA A 131 20.06 22.05 12.63
C ALA A 131 20.48 22.97 13.80
N LEU A 132 19.75 22.93 14.92
CA LEU A 132 20.09 23.70 16.13
C LEU A 132 21.31 23.10 16.84
N GLU A 133 21.37 21.78 17.00
CA GLU A 133 22.51 21.07 17.60
C GLU A 133 23.81 21.33 16.82
N THR A 134 23.76 21.29 15.48
CA THR A 134 24.93 21.59 14.65
C THR A 134 25.39 23.04 14.82
N ARG A 135 24.46 24.00 14.97
CA ARG A 135 24.80 25.40 15.23
C ARG A 135 25.46 25.61 16.59
N GLU A 136 24.96 24.95 17.62
CA GLU A 136 25.54 25.02 18.98
C GLU A 136 26.96 24.45 19.01
N ARG A 137 27.22 23.33 18.29
CA ARG A 137 28.57 22.76 18.19
C ARG A 137 29.59 23.62 17.44
N MET A 138 29.12 24.57 16.62
CA MET A 138 29.97 25.49 15.86
C MET A 138 30.26 26.81 16.61
N ALA A 139 29.53 27.10 17.68
CA ALA A 139 29.70 28.29 18.52
C ALA A 139 30.71 28.04 19.64
#